data_AF-A0A3N5XCS4-F1
#
_entry.id   AF-A0A3N5XCS4-F1
#
_cell.length_a   1.000
_cell.length_b   1.000
_cell.length_c   1.000
_cell.angle_alpha   90.00
_cell.angle_beta   90.00
_cell.angle_gamma   90.00
#
_symmetry.space_group_name_H-M   'P 1'
#
loop_
_entity.id
_entity.type
_entity.pdbx_description
1 polymer ?
#
loop_
_entity_poly.entity_id
_entity_poly.type
_entity_poly.pdbx_seq_one_letter_code
_entity_poly.pdbx_strand_id
1 'polypeptide(L)' 'MSDGTFEPKIVGFLCNWCSYRAADLAGSSRMKYAPNARIIRV' A
#
# COMPACT_ATOMS: atom_id res chain seq x y z
N MET A 1 -12.61 -26.05 -3.62
CA MET A 1 -12.81 -24.60 -3.40
C MET A 1 -11.70 -23.89 -4.15
N SER A 2 -11.74 -23.92 -5.48
CA SER A 2 -10.74 -23.27 -6.32
C SER A 2 -11.46 -22.40 -7.35
N ASP A 3 -10.83 -21.27 -7.65
CA ASP A 3 -10.91 -20.56 -8.94
C ASP A 3 -12.02 -19.52 -9.17
N GLY A 4 -11.93 -18.43 -8.42
CA GLY A 4 -12.23 -17.08 -8.91
C GLY A 4 -11.21 -16.12 -8.29
N THR A 5 -10.39 -15.45 -9.10
CA THR A 5 -9.19 -14.69 -8.71
C THR A 5 -9.38 -13.83 -7.45
N PHE A 6 -8.94 -14.31 -6.28
CA PHE A 6 -9.05 -13.58 -5.02
C PHE A 6 -7.90 -12.58 -4.90
N GLU A 7 -8.21 -11.28 -4.94
CA GLU A 7 -7.25 -10.21 -4.66
C GLU A 7 -7.36 -9.75 -3.19
N PRO A 8 -6.33 -9.99 -2.35
CA PRO A 8 -6.39 -9.64 -0.94
C PRO A 8 -6.40 -8.13 -0.76
N LYS A 9 -7.36 -7.60 0.00
CA LYS A 9 -7.44 -6.18 0.34
C LYS A 9 -6.59 -5.91 1.59
N ILE A 10 -5.50 -5.16 1.44
CA ILE A 10 -4.55 -4.89 2.53
C ILE A 10 -4.73 -3.45 3.02
N VAL A 11 -4.88 -3.26 4.33
CA VAL A 11 -4.94 -1.93 4.96
C VAL A 11 -3.73 -1.76 5.85
N GLY A 12 -2.99 -0.66 5.66
CA GLY A 12 -1.83 -0.29 6.46
C GLY A 12 -2.03 1.04 7.16
N PHE A 13 -1.72 1.11 8.45
CA PHE A 13 -1.71 2.36 9.22
C PHE A 13 -0.29 2.90 9.27
N LEU A 14 -0.07 4.04 8.63
CA LEU A 14 1.26 4.63 8.47
C LEU A 14 1.32 5.94 9.24
N CYS A 15 2.38 6.12 10.04
CA CYS A 15 2.59 7.38 10.74
C CYS A 15 2.84 8.53 9.75
N ASN A 16 2.37 9.72 10.10
CA ASN A 16 2.49 10.93 9.28
C ASN A 16 3.95 11.33 8.97
N TRP A 17 4.88 11.05 9.88
CA TRP A 17 6.23 11.61 9.82
C TRP A 17 7.23 10.76 9.02
N CYS A 18 7.20 9.45 9.18
CA CYS A 18 8.19 8.56 8.56
C CYS A 18 7.56 7.68 7.49
N SER A 19 6.60 6.84 7.88
CA SER A 19 6.08 5.81 6.98
C SER A 19 5.26 6.39 5.83
N TYR A 20 4.41 7.39 6.10
CA TYR A 20 3.62 8.03 5.03
C TYR A 20 4.52 8.76 4.03
N ARG A 21 5.55 9.47 4.51
CA ARG A 21 6.56 10.10 3.64
C ARG A 21 7.36 9.09 2.83
N ALA A 22 7.68 7.92 3.39
CA ALA A 22 8.34 6.85 2.65
C ALA A 22 7.44 6.31 1.53
N ALA A 23 6.12 6.22 1.75
CA ALA A 23 5.16 5.86 0.71
C ALA A 23 5.09 6.92 -0.40
N ASP A 24 5.11 8.21 -0.05
CA ASP A 24 5.19 9.31 -1.03
C ASP A 24 6.49 9.24 -1.85
N LEU A 25 7.62 8.97 -1.19
CA LEU A 25 8.92 8.80 -1.85
C LEU A 25 8.91 7.61 -2.82
N ALA A 26 8.34 6.46 -2.41
CA ALA A 26 8.20 5.28 -3.26
C ALA A 26 7.37 5.59 -4.52
N GLY A 27 6.30 6.39 -4.38
CA GLY A 27 5.49 6.89 -5.49
C GLY A 27 6.27 7.81 -6.43
N SER A 28 6.97 8.81 -5.89
CA SER A 28 7.80 9.73 -6.69
C SER A 28 8.95 9.02 -7.42
N SER A 29 9.50 7.97 -6.79
CA SER A 29 10.56 7.12 -7.35
C SER A 29 10.03 6.06 -8.32
N ARG A 30 8.71 6.01 -8.55
CA ARG A 30 8.03 5.05 -9.44
C ARG A 30 8.36 3.59 -9.08
N MET A 31 8.50 3.28 -7.80
CA MET A 31 8.69 1.92 -7.33
C MET A 31 7.43 1.10 -7.63
N LYS A 32 7.59 -0.08 -8.25
CA LYS A 32 6.46 -0.96 -8.56
C LYS A 32 5.98 -1.68 -7.30
N TYR A 33 4.67 -1.67 -7.07
CA TYR A 33 4.00 -2.38 -5.99
C TYR A 33 2.63 -2.86 -6.46
N ALA A 34 2.03 -3.81 -5.73
CA ALA A 34 0.69 -4.30 -6.03
C ALA A 34 -0.38 -3.25 -5.61
N PRO A 35 -1.43 -3.02 -6.41
CA PRO A 35 -2.43 -1.97 -6.17
C PRO A 35 -3.40 -2.26 -5.02
N ASN A 36 -3.21 -3.37 -4.32
CA ASN A 36 -4.14 -3.89 -3.33
C ASN A 36 -3.92 -3.34 -1.90
N ALA A 37 -2.87 -2.53 -1.71
CA ALA A 37 -2.58 -1.85 -0.45
C ALA A 37 -3.28 -0.50 -0.35
N ARG A 38 -3.94 -0.24 0.78
CA ARG A 38 -4.61 1.02 1.11
C ARG A 38 -4.01 1.57 2.39
N ILE A 39 -3.48 2.79 2.32
CA ILE A 39 -2.79 3.43 3.43
C ILE A 39 -3.75 4.36 4.17
N ILE A 40 -3.82 4.24 5.49
CA ILE A 40 -4.46 5.18 6.40
C ILE A 40 -3.37 5.93 7.16
N ARG A 41 -3.42 7.25 7.13
CA ARG A 41 -2.47 8.10 7.84
C ARG A 41 -2.87 8.27 9.30
N VAL A 42 -1.92 8.08 10.22
CA VAL A 42 -2.05 8.31 11.68
C VAL A 42 -0.99 9.25 12.21
#